data_AF-A0A3L7TEK0-F1
#
_entry.id   AF-A0A3L7TEK0-F1
#
_cell.length_a   1.000
_cell.length_b   1.000
_cell.length_c   1.000
_cell.angle_alpha   90.00
_cell.angle_beta   90.00
_cell.angle_gamma   90.00
#
_symmetry.space_group_name_H-M   'P 1'
#
loop_
_entity.id
_entity.type
_entity.pdbx_description
1 polymer ?
#
loop_
_entity_poly.entity_id
_entity_poly.type
_entity_poly.pdbx_seq_one_letter_code
_entity_poly.pdbx_strand_id
1 'polypeptide(L)'
;MFSILALEDRFAQSRALLDRAFATIELKDVEKLAGARASLLGIGSVMTSLFTEQALRATIHPEPRFYRMWKPGDGSEKKDFGYMAVRVREGKRGEVDASKDARAFKGEDADVGLLATVDARVVVNGDATHTLDVQSRYFMTFDRASESWSMRSTERQKRAERSSAQTGFRAAPSVGAPRPKIRVITATRDGMTREPQEWSLPPVYLSQVELIVLGELLPRVPDAERIEFADYAFDQREEKLPQRRETWTPTTEGWRLETLAGSSPAPLLQDFDSKGRRVRRIDVDGTVTEFIELAALRTLWKSKGLPVE
;
A
#
# COMPACT_ATOMS: atom_id res chain seq x y z
N MET A 1 23.23 -1.32 -28.36
CA MET A 1 24.13 -0.26 -28.83
C MET A 1 23.66 1.03 -28.20
N PHE A 2 24.45 1.65 -27.31
CA PHE A 2 24.17 2.99 -26.81
C PHE A 2 24.94 3.98 -27.68
N SER A 3 24.25 4.95 -28.25
CA SER A 3 24.85 6.00 -29.09
C SER A 3 24.46 7.36 -28.53
N ILE A 4 25.46 8.20 -28.24
CA ILE A 4 25.27 9.60 -27.86
C ILE A 4 25.71 10.47 -29.02
N LEU A 5 24.86 11.41 -29.41
CA LEU A 5 25.19 12.45 -30.37
C LEU A 5 25.59 13.69 -29.58
N ALA A 6 26.82 14.14 -29.78
CA ALA A 6 27.35 15.37 -29.20
C ALA A 6 27.80 16.31 -30.31
N LEU A 7 27.65 17.61 -30.10
CA LEU A 7 28.22 18.62 -30.98
C LEU A 7 29.75 18.61 -30.81
N GLU A 8 30.47 18.63 -31.92
CA GLU A 8 31.92 18.43 -31.98
C GLU A 8 32.69 19.45 -31.13
N ASP A 9 32.24 20.71 -31.11
CA ASP A 9 32.81 21.82 -30.34
C ASP A 9 32.61 21.67 -28.81
N ARG A 10 31.64 20.87 -28.38
CA ARG A 10 31.31 20.63 -26.96
C ARG A 10 31.84 19.30 -26.43
N PHE A 11 32.22 18.38 -27.32
CA PHE A 11 32.60 17.02 -26.94
C PHE A 11 33.78 16.98 -25.95
N ALA A 12 34.81 17.80 -26.15
CA ALA A 12 35.96 17.85 -25.25
C ALA A 12 35.58 18.24 -23.82
N GLN A 13 34.60 19.15 -23.65
CA GLN A 13 34.11 19.58 -22.33
C GLN A 13 33.19 18.52 -21.70
N SER A 14 32.37 17.84 -22.50
CA SER A 14 31.45 16.81 -22.02
C SER A 14 32.11 15.45 -21.79
N ARG A 15 33.26 15.17 -22.42
CA ARG A 15 33.94 13.87 -22.38
C ARG A 15 34.25 13.41 -20.95
N ALA A 16 34.82 14.26 -20.11
CA ALA A 16 35.15 13.88 -18.73
C ALA A 16 33.91 13.60 -17.85
N LEU A 17 32.74 14.15 -18.21
CA LEU A 17 31.46 13.82 -17.56
C LEU A 17 30.90 12.50 -18.10
N LEU A 18 30.97 12.30 -19.42
CA LEU A 18 30.54 11.07 -20.08
C LEU A 18 31.36 9.87 -19.62
N ASP A 19 32.70 9.98 -19.55
CA ASP A 19 33.58 8.91 -19.06
C ASP A 19 33.26 8.54 -17.61
N ARG A 20 32.96 9.52 -16.75
CA ARG A 20 32.49 9.27 -15.39
C ARG A 20 31.14 8.58 -15.35
N ALA A 21 30.20 8.97 -16.22
CA ALA A 21 28.91 8.30 -16.32
C ALA A 21 29.05 6.86 -16.84
N PHE A 22 29.85 6.62 -17.87
CA PHE A 22 30.14 5.29 -18.39
C PHE A 22 30.83 4.39 -17.35
N ALA A 23 31.74 4.96 -16.54
CA ALA A 23 32.38 4.23 -15.45
C ALA A 23 31.39 3.77 -14.34
N THR A 24 30.19 4.35 -14.27
CA THR A 24 29.12 3.89 -13.36
C THR A 24 28.20 2.82 -13.97
N ILE A 25 28.38 2.47 -15.26
CA ILE A 25 27.54 1.45 -15.90
C ILE A 25 27.98 0.07 -15.44
N GLU A 26 27.08 -0.61 -14.74
CA GLU A 26 27.22 -2.03 -14.43
C GLU A 26 26.45 -2.87 -15.45
N LEU A 27 27.15 -3.76 -16.15
CA LEU A 27 26.51 -4.79 -16.97
C LEU A 27 26.00 -5.89 -16.06
N LYS A 28 24.67 -6.03 -16.01
CA LYS A 28 24.02 -7.10 -15.26
C LYS A 28 23.69 -8.26 -16.18
N ASP A 29 24.01 -9.46 -15.74
CA ASP A 29 23.60 -10.70 -16.38
C ASP A 29 22.08 -10.88 -16.24
N VAL A 30 21.38 -10.82 -17.37
CA VAL A 30 19.91 -10.90 -17.44
C VAL A 30 19.40 -12.26 -16.97
N GLU A 31 20.12 -13.34 -17.26
CA GLU A 31 19.73 -14.69 -16.84
C GLU A 31 19.90 -14.85 -15.33
N LYS A 32 21.01 -14.36 -14.78
CA LYS A 32 21.23 -14.35 -13.33
C LYS A 32 20.16 -13.52 -12.60
N LEU A 33 19.78 -12.37 -13.14
CA LEU A 33 18.70 -11.55 -12.59
C LEU A 33 17.34 -12.23 -12.66
N ALA A 34 17.03 -12.89 -13.78
CA ALA A 34 15.79 -13.65 -13.93
C ALA A 34 15.73 -14.84 -12.96
N GLY A 35 16.83 -15.55 -12.78
CA GLY A 35 16.95 -16.65 -11.81
C GLY A 35 16.74 -16.18 -10.37
N ALA A 36 17.43 -15.12 -9.95
CA ALA A 36 17.25 -14.54 -8.62
C ALA A 36 15.80 -14.08 -8.38
N ARG A 37 15.18 -13.45 -9.39
CA ARG A 37 13.77 -13.04 -9.33
C ARG A 37 12.83 -14.23 -9.17
N ALA A 38 13.05 -15.31 -9.93
CA ALA A 38 12.25 -16.52 -9.82
C ALA A 38 12.40 -17.19 -8.45
N SER A 39 13.61 -17.23 -7.89
CA SER A 39 13.85 -17.75 -6.54
C SER A 39 13.08 -16.94 -5.48
N LEU A 40 13.13 -15.61 -5.54
CA LEU A 40 12.39 -14.75 -4.59
C LEU A 40 10.86 -14.91 -4.72
N LEU A 41 10.34 -15.11 -5.93
CA LEU A 41 8.93 -15.44 -6.13
C LEU A 41 8.57 -16.84 -5.61
N GLY A 42 9.48 -17.80 -5.71
CA GLY A 42 9.33 -19.12 -5.10
C GLY A 42 9.18 -19.01 -3.58
N ILE A 43 10.04 -18.22 -2.92
CA ILE A 43 9.92 -17.94 -1.48
C ILE A 43 8.61 -17.20 -1.19
N GLY A 44 8.24 -16.20 -2.00
CA GLY A 44 6.97 -15.49 -1.86
C GLY A 44 5.75 -16.41 -1.94
N SER A 45 5.80 -17.42 -2.82
CA SER A 45 4.75 -18.45 -2.91
C SER A 45 4.65 -19.28 -1.64
N VAL A 46 5.78 -19.66 -1.03
CA VAL A 46 5.80 -20.36 0.26
C VAL A 46 5.23 -19.46 1.35
N MET A 47 5.68 -18.20 1.42
CA MET A 47 5.22 -17.22 2.42
C MET A 47 3.70 -17.01 2.36
N THR A 48 3.17 -16.75 1.17
CA THR A 48 1.74 -16.53 0.99
C THR A 48 0.90 -17.79 1.20
N SER A 49 1.47 -18.99 1.08
CA SER A 49 0.77 -20.22 1.44
C SER A 49 0.48 -20.33 2.96
N LEU A 50 1.22 -19.58 3.78
CA LEU A 50 1.02 -19.52 5.23
C LEU A 50 -0.15 -18.60 5.63
N PHE A 51 -0.69 -17.82 4.69
CA PHE A 51 -1.83 -16.91 4.92
C PHE A 51 -3.15 -17.67 4.93
N THR A 52 -3.23 -18.66 5.82
CA THR A 52 -4.42 -19.47 6.04
C THR A 52 -5.58 -18.64 6.59
N GLU A 53 -6.81 -19.14 6.50
CA GLU A 53 -7.96 -18.52 7.15
C GLU A 53 -7.70 -18.26 8.65
N GLN A 54 -7.06 -19.21 9.34
CA GLN A 54 -6.71 -19.04 10.76
C GLN A 54 -5.74 -17.88 10.98
N ALA A 55 -4.70 -17.76 10.14
CA ALA A 55 -3.74 -16.66 10.22
C ALA A 55 -4.40 -15.31 9.94
N LEU A 56 -5.26 -15.23 8.92
CA LEU A 56 -6.02 -14.02 8.58
C LEU A 56 -7.00 -13.60 9.69
N ARG A 57 -7.69 -14.57 10.31
CA ARG A 57 -8.57 -14.28 11.46
C ARG A 57 -7.79 -13.78 12.66
N ALA A 58 -6.56 -14.26 12.87
CA ALA A 58 -5.69 -13.81 13.96
C ALA A 58 -5.25 -12.34 13.83
N THR A 59 -5.41 -11.73 12.64
CA THR A 59 -5.12 -10.30 12.44
C THR A 59 -6.29 -9.37 12.78
N ILE A 60 -7.42 -9.91 13.24
CA ILE A 60 -8.60 -9.13 13.64
C ILE A 60 -8.37 -8.55 15.04
N HIS A 61 -8.71 -7.27 15.22
CA HIS A 61 -8.63 -6.60 16.51
C HIS A 61 -9.95 -5.87 16.80
N PRO A 62 -10.40 -5.83 18.07
CA PRO A 62 -11.66 -5.18 18.44
C PRO A 62 -11.59 -3.65 18.23
N GLU A 63 -10.44 -3.06 18.54
CA GLU A 63 -10.25 -1.62 18.51
C GLU A 63 -9.51 -1.16 17.24
N PRO A 64 -9.91 -0.02 16.65
CA PRO A 64 -9.15 0.60 15.58
C PRO A 64 -7.79 1.10 16.09
N ARG A 65 -6.81 1.12 15.19
CA ARG A 65 -5.49 1.70 15.44
C ARG A 65 -5.40 3.06 14.81
N PHE A 66 -4.78 3.99 15.51
CA PHE A 66 -4.64 5.36 15.04
C PHE A 66 -3.19 5.66 14.70
N TYR A 67 -3.01 6.44 13.65
CA TYR A 67 -1.71 6.89 13.19
C TYR A 67 -1.73 8.39 12.95
N ARG A 68 -0.67 9.06 13.39
CA ARG A 68 -0.35 10.44 13.10
C ARG A 68 0.45 10.51 11.80
N MET A 69 0.17 11.49 10.95
CA MET A 69 0.92 11.75 9.72
C MET A 69 1.67 13.08 9.81
N TRP A 70 2.97 13.03 9.56
CA TRP A 70 3.84 14.20 9.64
C TRP A 70 5.01 14.13 8.66
N LYS A 71 5.59 15.29 8.34
CA LYS A 71 6.88 15.40 7.64
C LYS A 71 7.93 16.07 8.53
N PRO A 72 9.22 15.74 8.37
CA PRO A 72 10.30 16.51 8.99
C PRO A 72 10.18 17.99 8.60
N GLY A 73 10.19 18.88 9.59
CA GLY A 73 10.30 20.33 9.43
C GLY A 73 11.74 20.80 9.50
N ASP A 74 11.93 22.09 9.77
CA ASP A 74 13.26 22.66 9.96
C ASP A 74 13.81 22.25 11.34
N GLY A 75 15.01 21.69 11.37
CA GLY A 75 15.60 21.17 12.60
C GLY A 75 14.87 19.94 13.16
N SER A 76 14.42 20.01 14.42
CA SER A 76 13.73 18.91 15.11
C SER A 76 12.20 19.00 15.05
N GLU A 77 11.64 19.97 14.33
CA GLU A 77 10.19 20.17 14.25
C GLU A 77 9.52 19.06 13.45
N LYS A 78 8.39 18.53 13.93
CA LYS A 78 7.50 17.63 13.19
C LYS A 78 6.29 18.41 12.68
N LYS A 79 6.18 18.58 11.36
CA LYS A 79 5.04 19.25 10.70
C LYS A 79 3.92 18.25 10.50
N ASP A 80 2.94 18.28 11.40
CA ASP A 80 1.73 17.48 11.31
C ASP A 80 0.82 17.96 10.21
N PHE A 81 0.30 17.01 9.44
CA PHE A 81 -0.64 17.33 8.39
C PHE A 81 -1.78 16.33 8.28
N GLY A 82 -1.80 15.23 9.04
CA GLY A 82 -2.90 14.27 8.94
C GLY A 82 -2.96 13.25 10.05
N TYR A 83 -4.02 12.45 10.01
CA TYR A 83 -4.15 11.23 10.79
C TYR A 83 -4.92 10.18 10.01
N MET A 84 -4.82 8.93 10.44
CA MET A 84 -5.72 7.87 9.99
C MET A 84 -6.10 6.89 11.10
N ALA A 85 -7.28 6.31 10.95
CA ALA A 85 -7.75 5.16 11.70
C ALA A 85 -7.74 3.92 10.78
N VAL A 86 -7.22 2.81 11.28
CA VAL A 86 -7.24 1.52 10.60
C VAL A 86 -8.00 0.52 11.46
N ARG A 87 -9.03 -0.11 10.90
CA ARG A 87 -9.80 -1.18 11.57
C ARG A 87 -9.76 -2.43 10.71
N VAL A 88 -9.48 -3.56 11.34
CA VAL A 88 -9.48 -4.88 10.69
C VAL A 88 -10.41 -5.79 11.46
N ARG A 89 -11.42 -6.31 10.77
CA ARG A 89 -12.46 -7.18 11.36
C ARG A 89 -13.00 -8.17 10.35
N GLU A 90 -13.80 -9.11 10.84
CA GLU A 90 -14.71 -9.83 9.97
C GLU A 90 -15.79 -8.88 9.44
N GLY A 91 -16.10 -9.01 8.16
CA GLY A 91 -17.14 -8.23 7.50
C GLY A 91 -17.68 -8.94 6.26
N LYS A 92 -18.71 -8.34 5.68
CA LYS A 92 -19.32 -8.81 4.44
C LYS A 92 -18.81 -8.02 3.23
N ARG A 93 -18.71 -8.65 2.06
CA ARG A 93 -18.26 -7.99 0.81
C ARG A 93 -19.03 -6.72 0.50
N GLY A 94 -20.36 -6.74 0.70
CA GLY A 94 -21.23 -5.59 0.44
C GLY A 94 -20.86 -4.34 1.24
N GLU A 95 -20.15 -4.48 2.37
CA GLU A 95 -19.69 -3.36 3.19
C GLU A 95 -18.60 -2.51 2.53
N VAL A 96 -17.99 -2.98 1.43
CA VAL A 96 -17.07 -2.17 0.61
C VAL A 96 -17.78 -0.92 0.07
N ASP A 97 -19.07 -1.02 -0.25
CA ASP A 97 -19.91 0.13 -0.57
C ASP A 97 -20.57 0.67 0.70
N ALA A 98 -20.05 1.81 1.18
CA ALA A 98 -20.55 2.48 2.38
C ALA A 98 -22.00 2.95 2.27
N SER A 99 -22.56 3.07 1.06
CA SER A 99 -23.91 3.56 0.82
C SER A 99 -24.98 2.46 0.88
N LYS A 100 -24.60 1.19 0.82
CA LYS A 100 -25.54 0.06 0.85
C LYS A 100 -25.99 -0.26 2.27
N ASP A 101 -27.28 -0.57 2.42
CA ASP A 101 -27.84 -1.10 3.66
C ASP A 101 -27.40 -2.57 3.85
N ALA A 102 -26.84 -2.89 5.02
CA ALA A 102 -26.40 -4.23 5.37
C ALA A 102 -27.52 -5.28 5.34
N ARG A 103 -28.79 -4.87 5.51
CA ARG A 103 -29.96 -5.75 5.39
C ARG A 103 -30.26 -6.15 3.94
N ALA A 104 -29.74 -5.40 2.97
CA ALA A 104 -29.94 -5.65 1.55
C ALA A 104 -28.90 -6.58 0.93
N PHE A 105 -27.83 -6.94 1.67
CA PHE A 105 -26.78 -7.82 1.16
C PHE A 105 -27.32 -9.22 0.83
N LYS A 106 -27.14 -9.64 -0.41
CA LYS A 106 -27.54 -10.95 -0.96
C LYS A 106 -26.49 -11.42 -1.97
N GLY A 107 -26.43 -12.72 -2.23
CA GLY A 107 -25.43 -13.29 -3.15
C GLY A 107 -24.02 -12.96 -2.68
N GLU A 108 -23.13 -12.57 -3.61
CA GLU A 108 -21.74 -12.22 -3.31
C GLU A 108 -21.58 -11.09 -2.28
N ASP A 109 -22.54 -10.14 -2.21
CA ASP A 109 -22.49 -9.06 -1.21
C ASP A 109 -22.60 -9.60 0.23
N ALA A 110 -23.13 -10.80 0.42
CA ALA A 110 -23.25 -11.45 1.73
C ALA A 110 -22.03 -12.30 2.11
N ASP A 111 -21.06 -12.47 1.21
CA ASP A 111 -19.85 -13.26 1.46
C ASP A 111 -19.07 -12.68 2.64
N VAL A 112 -18.68 -13.56 3.56
CA VAL A 112 -17.93 -13.21 4.77
C VAL A 112 -16.43 -13.33 4.51
N GLY A 113 -15.68 -12.37 5.03
CA GLY A 113 -14.24 -12.30 4.83
C GLY A 113 -13.58 -11.29 5.76
N LEU A 114 -12.30 -11.05 5.49
CA LEU A 114 -11.51 -10.05 6.18
C LEU A 114 -11.78 -8.67 5.57
N LEU A 115 -12.25 -7.74 6.38
CA LEU A 115 -12.52 -6.36 6.00
C LEU A 115 -11.56 -5.42 6.75
N ALA A 116 -10.79 -4.66 6.00
CA ALA A 116 -9.97 -3.57 6.49
C ALA A 116 -10.57 -2.22 6.06
N THR A 117 -10.79 -1.31 7.00
CA THR A 117 -11.16 0.08 6.71
C THR A 117 -10.03 1.03 7.10
N VAL A 118 -9.75 2.00 6.24
CA VAL A 118 -8.79 3.07 6.46
C VAL A 118 -9.48 4.39 6.25
N ASP A 119 -9.69 5.13 7.33
CA ASP A 119 -10.26 6.48 7.31
C ASP A 119 -9.14 7.46 7.63
N ALA A 120 -8.83 8.36 6.71
CA ALA A 120 -7.77 9.35 6.86
C ALA A 120 -8.29 10.76 6.63
N ARG A 121 -7.75 11.72 7.38
CA ARG A 121 -7.93 13.15 7.15
C ARG A 121 -6.58 13.81 7.05
N VAL A 122 -6.40 14.58 6.00
CA VAL A 122 -5.19 15.35 5.72
C VAL A 122 -5.55 16.84 5.57
N VAL A 123 -4.75 17.70 6.17
CA VAL A 123 -4.73 19.15 5.98
C VAL A 123 -3.81 19.47 4.82
N VAL A 124 -4.36 20.11 3.79
CA VAL A 124 -3.66 20.42 2.55
C VAL A 124 -2.98 21.77 2.68
N ASN A 125 -1.69 21.85 2.33
CA ASN A 125 -0.89 23.09 2.35
C ASN A 125 -0.90 23.85 3.69
N GLY A 126 -1.15 23.16 4.81
CA GLY A 126 -1.24 23.77 6.14
C GLY A 126 -2.50 24.61 6.40
N ASP A 127 -3.46 24.62 5.48
CA ASP A 127 -4.74 25.32 5.64
C ASP A 127 -5.77 24.39 6.28
N ALA A 128 -6.11 24.62 7.56
CA ALA A 128 -7.09 23.82 8.30
C ALA A 128 -8.50 23.83 7.68
N THR A 129 -8.81 24.76 6.77
CA THR A 129 -10.06 24.83 6.01
C THR A 129 -10.00 24.10 4.66
N HIS A 130 -8.83 23.57 4.31
CA HIS A 130 -8.57 22.77 3.13
C HIS A 130 -8.17 21.35 3.56
N THR A 131 -9.12 20.41 3.49
CA THR A 131 -8.90 19.02 3.90
C THR A 131 -9.05 18.06 2.74
N LEU A 132 -8.36 16.92 2.85
CA LEU A 132 -8.52 15.75 2.03
C LEU A 132 -8.93 14.60 2.94
N ASP A 133 -10.17 14.15 2.80
CA ASP A 133 -10.69 12.99 3.52
C ASP A 133 -10.64 11.76 2.61
N VAL A 134 -9.97 10.70 3.06
CA VAL A 134 -9.85 9.44 2.32
C VAL A 134 -10.54 8.34 3.12
N GLN A 135 -11.47 7.65 2.48
CA GLN A 135 -12.16 6.50 3.03
C GLN A 135 -11.87 5.30 2.14
N SER A 136 -11.15 4.33 2.67
CA SER A 136 -10.81 3.10 1.96
C SER A 136 -11.40 1.90 2.67
N ARG A 137 -11.99 0.99 1.90
CA ARG A 137 -12.57 -0.25 2.38
C ARG A 137 -12.06 -1.37 1.50
N TYR A 138 -11.39 -2.33 2.12
CA TYR A 138 -10.75 -3.45 1.46
C TYR A 138 -11.35 -4.73 2.02
N PHE A 139 -11.88 -5.57 1.16
CA PHE A 139 -12.45 -6.88 1.51
C PHE A 139 -11.73 -7.99 0.75
N MET A 140 -11.50 -9.10 1.44
CA MET A 140 -11.02 -10.34 0.84
C MET A 140 -11.70 -11.54 1.52
N THR A 141 -12.12 -12.55 0.76
CA THR A 141 -12.58 -13.81 1.34
C THR A 141 -11.44 -14.51 2.08
N PHE A 142 -11.72 -15.27 3.15
CA PHE A 142 -10.67 -15.90 3.96
C PHE A 142 -9.85 -16.95 3.21
N ASP A 143 -10.40 -17.52 2.15
CA ASP A 143 -9.69 -18.42 1.22
C ASP A 143 -8.84 -17.66 0.17
N ARG A 144 -8.87 -16.32 0.20
CA ARG A 144 -8.16 -15.40 -0.71
C ARG A 144 -8.58 -15.52 -2.16
N ALA A 145 -9.66 -16.25 -2.48
CA ALA A 145 -10.10 -16.49 -3.84
C ALA A 145 -10.66 -15.23 -4.50
N SER A 146 -11.27 -14.33 -3.71
CA SER A 146 -11.86 -13.09 -4.22
C SER A 146 -11.59 -11.90 -3.32
N GLU A 147 -11.63 -10.70 -3.91
CA GLU A 147 -11.50 -9.43 -3.20
C GLU A 147 -12.37 -8.37 -3.87
N SER A 148 -12.72 -7.36 -3.08
CA SER A 148 -13.37 -6.14 -3.54
C SER A 148 -12.86 -4.99 -2.68
N TRP A 149 -12.62 -3.84 -3.29
CA TRP A 149 -12.20 -2.66 -2.55
C TRP A 149 -12.70 -1.39 -3.19
N SER A 150 -12.87 -0.37 -2.36
CA SER A 150 -13.26 0.97 -2.76
C SER A 150 -12.42 1.97 -1.98
N MET A 151 -11.86 2.94 -2.68
CA MET A 151 -11.19 4.10 -2.10
C MET A 151 -11.89 5.34 -2.62
N ARG A 152 -12.40 6.16 -1.71
CA ARG A 152 -12.99 7.45 -2.02
C ARG A 152 -12.14 8.54 -1.38
N SER A 153 -11.77 9.53 -2.17
CA SER A 153 -11.08 10.72 -1.72
C SER A 153 -11.97 11.93 -1.94
N THR A 154 -12.20 12.73 -0.92
CA THR A 154 -12.96 13.97 -1.02
C THR A 154 -12.12 15.12 -0.50
N GLU A 155 -11.73 15.99 -1.43
CA GLU A 155 -11.07 17.25 -1.14
C GLU A 155 -12.14 18.31 -0.85
N ARG A 156 -11.98 19.03 0.26
CA ARG A 156 -12.88 20.09 0.71
C ARG A 156 -12.07 21.35 0.92
N GLN A 157 -12.51 22.44 0.32
CA GLN A 157 -11.94 23.76 0.54
C GLN A 157 -13.08 24.77 0.71
N LYS A 158 -13.29 25.23 1.94
CA LYS A 158 -14.42 26.11 2.31
C LYS A 158 -15.76 25.49 1.91
N ARG A 159 -16.40 26.00 0.83
CA ARG A 159 -17.69 25.51 0.31
C ARG A 159 -17.55 24.61 -0.92
N ALA A 160 -16.35 24.50 -1.48
CA ALA A 160 -16.10 23.65 -2.64
C ALA A 160 -15.72 22.24 -2.19
N GLU A 161 -16.25 21.24 -2.88
CA GLU A 161 -15.84 19.84 -2.71
C GLU A 161 -15.55 19.20 -4.08
N ARG A 162 -14.54 18.32 -4.10
CA ARG A 162 -14.24 17.46 -5.24
C ARG A 162 -14.03 16.04 -4.72
N SER A 163 -14.74 15.10 -5.30
CA SER A 163 -14.56 13.68 -5.00
C SER A 163 -13.95 12.93 -6.17
N SER A 164 -13.09 11.96 -5.86
CA SER A 164 -12.71 10.87 -6.73
C SER A 164 -12.93 9.55 -6.01
N ALA A 165 -13.14 8.49 -6.78
CA ALA A 165 -13.25 7.14 -6.26
C ALA A 165 -12.51 6.17 -7.18
N GLN A 166 -11.95 5.12 -6.61
CA GLN A 166 -11.39 3.99 -7.33
C GLN A 166 -11.94 2.73 -6.69
N THR A 167 -12.51 1.86 -7.50
CA THR A 167 -13.08 0.58 -7.05
C THR A 167 -12.39 -0.53 -7.80
N GLY A 168 -11.86 -1.51 -7.08
CA GLY A 168 -11.28 -2.70 -7.66
C GLY A 168 -11.97 -3.97 -7.19
N PHE A 169 -12.00 -4.97 -8.05
CA PHE A 169 -12.56 -6.27 -7.72
C PHE A 169 -11.85 -7.38 -8.47
N ARG A 170 -11.78 -8.54 -7.82
CA ARG A 170 -11.32 -9.80 -8.39
C ARG A 170 -12.25 -10.90 -7.93
N ALA A 171 -12.91 -11.54 -8.90
CA ALA A 171 -13.75 -12.70 -8.63
C ALA A 171 -12.90 -13.96 -8.43
N ALA A 172 -13.50 -14.95 -7.77
CA ALA A 172 -12.92 -16.28 -7.67
C ALA A 172 -12.77 -16.91 -9.07
N PRO A 173 -11.72 -17.72 -9.30
CA PRO A 173 -11.60 -18.48 -10.53
C PRO A 173 -12.84 -19.35 -10.77
N SER A 174 -13.30 -19.41 -12.02
CA SER A 174 -14.44 -20.25 -12.42
C SER A 174 -14.10 -21.02 -13.70
N VAL A 175 -14.93 -22.00 -14.07
CA VAL A 175 -14.73 -22.81 -15.30
C VAL A 175 -14.64 -21.91 -16.55
N GLY A 176 -15.44 -20.84 -16.63
CA GLY A 176 -15.41 -19.89 -17.75
C GLY A 176 -14.31 -18.82 -17.65
N ALA A 177 -13.71 -18.64 -16.47
CA ALA A 177 -12.64 -17.67 -16.23
C ALA A 177 -11.61 -18.24 -15.22
N PRO A 178 -10.79 -19.22 -15.63
CA PRO A 178 -9.89 -19.92 -14.72
C PRO A 178 -8.68 -19.08 -14.30
N ARG A 179 -8.35 -18.04 -15.07
CA ARG A 179 -7.29 -17.08 -14.74
C ARG A 179 -7.92 -15.83 -14.14
N PRO A 180 -7.75 -15.58 -12.84
CA PRO A 180 -8.34 -14.41 -12.21
C PRO A 180 -7.73 -13.14 -12.77
N LYS A 181 -8.56 -12.10 -12.83
CA LYS A 181 -8.16 -10.74 -13.22
C LYS A 181 -8.58 -9.78 -12.13
N ILE A 182 -7.77 -8.75 -11.90
CA ILE A 182 -8.21 -7.58 -11.15
C ILE A 182 -8.77 -6.58 -12.15
N ARG A 183 -9.95 -6.05 -11.82
CA ARG A 183 -10.66 -5.05 -12.59
C ARG A 183 -10.77 -3.79 -11.77
N VAL A 184 -10.45 -2.64 -12.34
CA VAL A 184 -10.46 -1.36 -11.64
C VAL A 184 -11.27 -0.33 -12.43
N ILE A 185 -12.14 0.37 -11.72
CA ILE A 185 -12.96 1.46 -12.22
C ILE A 185 -12.56 2.71 -11.45
N THR A 186 -12.23 3.77 -12.17
CA THR A 186 -11.89 5.08 -11.60
C THR A 186 -13.00 6.06 -11.94
N ALA A 187 -13.50 6.76 -10.93
CA ALA A 187 -14.52 7.80 -11.06
C ALA A 187 -13.95 9.12 -10.56
N THR A 188 -14.03 10.16 -11.38
CA THR A 188 -13.60 11.52 -11.05
C THR A 188 -14.71 12.50 -11.41
N ARG A 189 -14.54 13.77 -11.04
CA ARG A 189 -15.45 14.85 -11.48
C ARG A 189 -15.57 14.93 -13.00
N ASP A 190 -14.49 14.63 -13.71
CA ASP A 190 -14.38 14.82 -15.16
C ASP A 190 -14.89 13.61 -15.95
N GLY A 191 -15.26 12.53 -15.25
CA GLY A 191 -15.88 11.35 -15.82
C GLY A 191 -15.57 10.08 -15.02
N MET A 192 -16.28 9.01 -15.37
CA MET A 192 -16.03 7.66 -14.89
C MET A 192 -15.46 6.82 -16.03
N THR A 193 -14.50 5.93 -15.72
CA THR A 193 -14.01 4.96 -16.70
C THR A 193 -15.18 4.13 -17.21
N ARG A 194 -15.43 4.18 -18.53
CA ARG A 194 -16.56 3.47 -19.16
C ARG A 194 -16.37 1.96 -19.17
N GLU A 195 -15.12 1.52 -19.37
CA GLU A 195 -14.73 0.11 -19.32
C GLU A 195 -13.71 -0.08 -18.19
N PRO A 196 -13.88 -1.07 -17.30
CA PRO A 196 -12.89 -1.33 -16.26
C PRO A 196 -11.53 -1.62 -16.87
N GLN A 197 -10.47 -1.03 -16.31
CA GLN A 197 -9.11 -1.44 -16.62
C GLN A 197 -8.90 -2.86 -16.06
N GLU A 198 -8.27 -3.74 -16.82
CA GLU A 198 -8.07 -5.14 -16.43
C GLU A 198 -6.59 -5.51 -16.42
N TRP A 199 -6.19 -6.28 -15.41
CA TRP A 199 -4.88 -6.92 -15.38
C TRP A 199 -5.02 -8.40 -15.03
N SER A 200 -4.25 -9.23 -15.72
CA SER A 200 -4.09 -10.63 -15.33
C SER A 200 -3.33 -10.70 -14.01
N LEU A 201 -3.76 -11.55 -13.09
CA LEU A 201 -3.07 -11.68 -11.81
C LEU A 201 -1.69 -12.31 -12.00
N PRO A 202 -0.61 -11.64 -11.54
CA PRO A 202 0.71 -12.25 -11.47
C PRO A 202 0.77 -13.32 -10.37
N PRO A 203 1.80 -14.19 -10.38
CA PRO A 203 2.04 -15.11 -9.27
C PRO A 203 2.32 -14.33 -7.98
N VAL A 204 1.98 -14.90 -6.82
CA VAL A 204 2.23 -14.28 -5.50
C VAL A 204 1.60 -12.87 -5.40
N TYR A 205 0.36 -12.74 -5.85
CA TYR A 205 -0.40 -11.51 -5.68
C TYR A 205 -0.91 -11.36 -4.23
N LEU A 206 -0.71 -10.18 -3.65
CA LEU A 206 -1.27 -9.74 -2.37
C LEU A 206 -2.42 -8.77 -2.61
N SER A 207 -3.55 -9.06 -1.98
CA SER A 207 -4.69 -8.15 -1.90
C SER A 207 -4.37 -6.90 -1.08
N GLN A 208 -5.19 -5.87 -1.26
CA GLN A 208 -5.06 -4.64 -0.46
C GLN A 208 -5.23 -4.91 1.04
N VAL A 209 -6.10 -5.87 1.43
CA VAL A 209 -6.29 -6.25 2.83
C VAL A 209 -5.02 -6.88 3.41
N GLU A 210 -4.41 -7.81 2.68
CA GLU A 210 -3.18 -8.48 3.12
C GLU A 210 -2.04 -7.49 3.31
N LEU A 211 -1.90 -6.48 2.45
CA LEU A 211 -0.91 -5.42 2.64
C LEU A 211 -1.10 -4.64 3.95
N ILE A 212 -2.33 -4.44 4.41
CA ILE A 212 -2.62 -3.75 5.68
C ILE A 212 -2.16 -4.59 6.88
N VAL A 213 -2.30 -5.92 6.81
CA VAL A 213 -2.02 -6.84 7.91
C VAL A 213 -0.72 -7.63 7.75
N LEU A 214 0.10 -7.31 6.74
CA LEU A 214 1.26 -8.10 6.34
C LEU A 214 2.25 -8.36 7.48
N GLY A 215 2.48 -7.37 8.35
CA GLY A 215 3.38 -7.53 9.51
C GLY A 215 2.89 -8.55 10.54
N GLU A 216 1.58 -8.77 10.65
CA GLU A 216 0.97 -9.77 11.52
C GLU A 216 0.94 -11.15 10.88
N LEU A 217 0.91 -11.19 9.54
CA LEU A 217 1.03 -12.42 8.75
C LEU A 217 2.47 -12.90 8.58
N LEU A 218 3.46 -12.07 8.91
CA LEU A 218 4.87 -12.46 8.85
C LEU A 218 5.09 -13.70 9.74
N PRO A 219 5.61 -14.81 9.20
CA PRO A 219 5.95 -15.97 10.00
C PRO A 219 7.00 -15.57 11.04
N ARG A 220 6.70 -15.88 12.30
CA ARG A 220 7.62 -15.71 13.41
C ARG A 220 8.63 -16.85 13.38
N VAL A 221 9.57 -16.77 12.46
CA VAL A 221 10.69 -17.73 12.37
C VAL A 221 11.69 -17.35 13.46
N PRO A 222 11.88 -18.19 14.49
CA PRO A 222 12.92 -17.96 15.48
C PRO A 222 14.28 -17.90 14.78
N ASP A 223 15.16 -17.00 15.24
CA ASP A 223 16.55 -16.88 14.78
C ASP A 223 16.75 -16.49 13.31
N ALA A 224 15.68 -16.11 12.59
CA ALA A 224 15.83 -15.58 11.24
C ALA A 224 16.48 -14.19 11.27
N GLU A 225 17.72 -14.08 10.78
CA GLU A 225 18.44 -12.80 10.68
C GLU A 225 17.89 -11.90 9.56
N ARG A 226 17.23 -12.50 8.56
CA ARG A 226 16.64 -11.81 7.41
C ARG A 226 15.63 -12.72 6.70
N ILE A 227 14.50 -12.17 6.28
CA ILE A 227 13.55 -12.83 5.38
C ILE A 227 13.41 -11.97 4.14
N GLU A 228 13.57 -12.57 2.96
CA GLU A 228 13.47 -11.84 1.70
C GLU A 228 12.65 -12.62 0.68
N PHE A 229 11.69 -11.95 0.06
CA PHE A 229 10.86 -12.53 -0.99
C PHE A 229 10.37 -11.47 -1.98
N ALA A 230 9.75 -11.93 -3.05
CA ALA A 230 9.07 -11.06 -4.00
C ALA A 230 7.59 -11.40 -4.09
N ASP A 231 6.78 -10.36 -4.29
CA ASP A 231 5.34 -10.45 -4.49
C ASP A 231 4.88 -9.40 -5.52
N TYR A 232 3.57 -9.31 -5.72
CA TYR A 232 2.94 -8.23 -6.48
C TYR A 232 1.73 -7.74 -5.72
N ALA A 233 1.44 -6.45 -5.82
CA ALA A 233 0.19 -5.88 -5.37
C ALA A 233 -0.24 -4.74 -6.29
N PHE A 234 -1.53 -4.46 -6.34
CA PHE A 234 -2.03 -3.33 -7.13
C PHE A 234 -1.63 -2.02 -6.48
N ASP A 235 -0.91 -1.19 -7.21
CA ASP A 235 -0.58 0.18 -6.81
C ASP A 235 -1.69 1.12 -7.29
N GLN A 236 -2.47 1.63 -6.35
CA GLN A 236 -3.59 2.52 -6.61
C GLN A 236 -3.17 3.89 -7.17
N ARG A 237 -1.94 4.34 -6.89
CA ARG A 237 -1.41 5.63 -7.35
C ARG A 237 -0.89 5.53 -8.79
N GLU A 238 -0.21 4.44 -9.12
CA GLU A 238 0.33 4.21 -10.46
C GLU A 238 -0.62 3.49 -11.42
N GLU A 239 -1.72 2.94 -10.91
CA GLU A 239 -2.65 2.04 -11.63
C GLU A 239 -1.91 0.88 -12.32
N LYS A 240 -1.04 0.20 -11.55
CA LYS A 240 -0.17 -0.89 -12.04
C LYS A 240 -0.08 -2.03 -11.05
N LEU A 241 0.47 -3.15 -11.51
CA LEU A 241 0.89 -4.29 -10.68
C LEU A 241 2.42 -4.40 -10.68
N PRO A 242 3.14 -3.48 -10.02
CA PRO A 242 4.59 -3.61 -9.91
C PRO A 242 4.95 -4.87 -9.12
N GLN A 243 6.05 -5.50 -9.52
CA GLN A 243 6.69 -6.47 -8.63
C GLN A 243 7.25 -5.72 -7.42
N ARG A 244 7.12 -6.31 -6.24
CA ARG A 244 7.68 -5.80 -5.00
C ARG A 244 8.73 -6.77 -4.50
N ARG A 245 9.83 -6.23 -3.98
CA ARG A 245 10.82 -6.97 -3.21
C ARG A 245 10.67 -6.56 -1.76
N GLU A 246 10.38 -7.53 -0.91
CA GLU A 246 10.19 -7.36 0.52
C GLU A 246 11.42 -7.87 1.25
N THR A 247 12.05 -7.02 2.06
CA THR A 247 13.16 -7.41 2.94
C THR A 247 12.77 -7.14 4.38
N TRP A 248 12.72 -8.20 5.17
CA TRP A 248 12.43 -8.16 6.59
C TRP A 248 13.70 -8.40 7.40
N THR A 249 13.97 -7.49 8.33
CA THR A 249 15.14 -7.56 9.21
C THR A 249 14.66 -7.43 10.66
N PRO A 250 15.11 -8.30 11.58
CA PRO A 250 14.81 -8.14 13.01
C PRO A 250 15.31 -6.80 13.54
N THR A 251 14.60 -6.26 14.52
CA THR A 251 15.01 -5.09 15.31
C THR A 251 14.89 -5.43 16.80
N THR A 252 15.39 -4.55 17.67
CA THR A 252 15.25 -4.73 19.12
C THR A 252 13.80 -4.75 19.60
N GLU A 253 12.89 -4.10 18.86
CA GLU A 253 11.47 -3.96 19.23
C GLU A 253 10.54 -4.86 18.41
N GLY A 254 11.04 -5.48 17.34
CA GLY A 254 10.25 -6.32 16.44
C GLY A 254 10.94 -6.50 15.09
N TRP A 255 10.36 -5.94 14.03
CA TRP A 255 10.81 -6.16 12.65
C TRP A 255 10.74 -4.89 11.81
N ARG A 256 11.68 -4.74 10.89
CA ARG A 256 11.65 -3.71 9.84
C ARG A 256 11.38 -4.37 8.50
N LEU A 257 10.44 -3.82 7.75
CA LEU A 257 10.19 -4.13 6.34
C LEU A 257 10.73 -3.01 5.45
N GLU A 258 11.48 -3.40 4.43
CA GLU A 258 11.86 -2.56 3.30
C GLU A 258 11.17 -3.10 2.05
N THR A 259 10.29 -2.29 1.47
CA THR A 259 9.58 -2.62 0.24
C THR A 259 10.17 -1.81 -0.91
N LEU A 260 10.75 -2.50 -1.89
CA LEU A 260 11.14 -1.91 -3.17
C LEU A 260 10.13 -2.30 -4.26
N ALA A 261 9.28 -1.36 -4.66
CA ALA A 261 8.25 -1.59 -5.68
C ALA A 261 8.72 -1.13 -7.07
N GLY A 262 8.59 -2.00 -8.07
CA GLY A 262 8.88 -1.69 -9.46
C GLY A 262 10.30 -1.16 -9.66
N SER A 263 10.41 0.01 -10.28
CA SER A 263 11.67 0.74 -10.49
C SER A 263 11.83 1.91 -9.52
N SER A 264 11.15 1.90 -8.37
CA SER A 264 11.26 2.97 -7.38
C SER A 264 12.73 3.18 -6.99
N PRO A 265 13.23 4.43 -6.96
CA PRO A 265 14.62 4.71 -6.61
C PRO A 265 14.91 4.52 -5.11
N ALA A 266 13.88 4.52 -4.27
CA ALA A 266 14.01 4.34 -2.83
C ALA A 266 12.96 3.36 -2.30
N PRO A 267 13.27 2.62 -1.22
CA PRO A 267 12.31 1.73 -0.58
C PRO A 267 11.33 2.53 0.29
N LEU A 268 10.14 1.97 0.42
CA LEU A 268 9.23 2.29 1.51
C LEU A 268 9.68 1.52 2.74
N LEU A 269 9.70 2.17 3.90
CA LEU A 269 10.15 1.56 5.16
C LEU A 269 8.99 1.42 6.13
N GLN A 270 8.88 0.28 6.81
CA GLN A 270 7.92 0.08 7.90
C GLN A 270 8.59 -0.59 9.09
N ASP A 271 8.31 -0.08 10.28
CA ASP A 271 8.70 -0.71 11.54
C ASP A 271 7.47 -1.34 12.19
N PHE A 272 7.64 -2.54 12.71
CA PHE A 272 6.63 -3.34 13.37
C PHE A 272 7.10 -3.78 14.75
N ASP A 273 6.18 -3.86 15.71
CA ASP A 273 6.44 -4.41 17.03
C ASP A 273 6.61 -5.94 16.99
N SER A 274 6.91 -6.55 18.13
CA SER A 274 7.06 -8.00 18.27
C SER A 274 5.81 -8.81 17.89
N LYS A 275 4.64 -8.17 17.86
CA LYS A 275 3.36 -8.76 17.46
C LYS A 275 3.05 -8.52 15.98
N GLY A 276 3.90 -7.80 15.24
CA GLY A 276 3.69 -7.47 13.83
C GLY A 276 2.80 -6.28 13.58
N ARG A 277 2.50 -5.49 14.62
CA ARG A 277 1.69 -4.29 14.48
C ARG A 277 2.59 -3.16 14.03
N ARG A 278 2.15 -2.44 12.99
CA ARG A 278 2.92 -1.32 12.45
C ARG A 278 3.03 -0.22 13.49
N VAL A 279 4.26 0.14 13.84
CA VAL A 279 4.58 1.26 14.73
C VAL A 279 4.91 2.50 13.91
N ARG A 280 5.58 2.32 12.77
CA ARG A 280 6.01 3.43 11.91
C ARG A 280 6.04 3.02 10.45
N ARG A 281 5.82 3.98 9.56
CA ARG A 281 6.03 3.88 8.12
C ARG A 281 6.62 5.17 7.58
N ILE A 282 7.58 5.05 6.68
CA ILE A 282 8.19 6.16 5.95
C ILE A 282 7.98 5.87 4.46
N ASP A 283 7.18 6.72 3.82
CA ASP A 283 6.97 6.68 2.37
C ASP A 283 8.18 7.25 1.62
N VAL A 284 8.27 6.93 0.33
CA VAL A 284 9.33 7.40 -0.58
C VAL A 284 9.46 8.93 -0.61
N ASP A 285 8.36 9.65 -0.37
CA ASP A 285 8.32 11.12 -0.33
C ASP A 285 8.69 11.73 1.05
N GLY A 286 9.16 10.90 1.98
CA GLY A 286 9.52 11.29 3.34
C GLY A 286 8.34 11.47 4.29
N THR A 287 7.10 11.21 3.85
CA THR A 287 5.95 11.20 4.75
C THR A 287 6.12 10.12 5.80
N VAL A 288 5.95 10.50 7.08
CA VAL A 288 5.96 9.58 8.20
C VAL A 288 4.55 9.36 8.71
N THR A 289 4.18 8.09 8.81
CA THR A 289 3.00 7.61 9.52
C THR A 289 3.48 6.91 10.79
N GLU A 290 3.01 7.35 11.95
CA GLU A 290 3.48 6.85 13.25
C GLU A 290 2.29 6.50 14.13
N PHE A 291 2.34 5.33 14.79
CA PHE A 291 1.30 4.90 15.71
C PHE A 291 1.14 5.92 16.85
N ILE A 292 -0.12 6.15 17.24
CA ILE A 292 -0.45 7.05 18.34
C ILE A 292 -1.74 6.58 19.00
N GLU A 293 -1.83 6.70 20.32
CA GLU A 293 -3.08 6.45 21.05
C GLU A 293 -4.12 7.52 20.72
N LEU A 294 -5.41 7.15 20.64
CA LEU A 294 -6.49 8.07 20.27
C LEU A 294 -6.55 9.32 21.16
N ALA A 295 -6.38 9.14 22.48
CA ALA A 295 -6.41 10.26 23.44
C ALA A 295 -5.23 11.23 23.21
N ALA A 296 -4.05 10.71 22.87
CA ALA A 296 -2.87 11.51 22.56
C ALA A 296 -3.04 12.23 21.21
N LEU A 297 -3.62 11.57 20.21
CA LEU A 297 -3.92 12.17 18.91
C LEU A 297 -4.89 13.35 19.06
N ARG A 298 -5.99 13.18 19.80
CA ARG A 298 -6.97 14.24 20.07
C ARG A 298 -6.35 15.43 20.78
N THR A 299 -5.53 15.17 21.79
CA THR A 299 -4.80 16.22 22.53
C THR A 299 -3.85 16.98 21.60
N LEU A 300 -3.06 16.26 20.81
CA LEU A 300 -2.13 16.84 19.84
C LEU A 300 -2.86 17.74 18.84
N TRP A 301 -3.91 17.23 18.19
CA TRP A 301 -4.64 17.98 17.17
C TRP A 301 -5.34 19.21 17.74
N LYS A 302 -5.99 19.07 18.91
CA LYS A 302 -6.62 20.19 19.61
C LYS A 302 -5.61 21.28 19.97
N SER A 303 -4.41 20.91 20.43
CA SER A 303 -3.35 21.87 20.76
C SER A 303 -2.86 22.68 19.56
N LYS A 304 -3.03 22.14 18.35
CA LYS A 304 -2.64 22.77 17.07
C LYS A 304 -3.80 23.49 16.37
N GLY A 305 -5.00 23.51 16.95
CA GLY A 305 -6.19 24.07 16.32
C GLY A 305 -6.64 23.31 15.07
N LEU A 306 -6.24 22.04 14.93
CA LEU A 306 -6.57 21.21 13.77
C LEU A 306 -7.86 20.40 14.01
N PRO A 307 -8.66 20.10 12.96
CA PRO A 307 -9.95 19.45 13.09
C PRO A 307 -9.82 17.94 13.39
N VAL A 308 -10.19 17.51 14.60
CA VAL A 308 -10.23 16.11 15.02
C VAL A 308 -11.65 15.71 15.42
N GLU A 309 -12.16 14.64 14.83
CA GLU A 309 -13.48 14.03 15.13
C GLU A 309 -13.28 12.72 15.92
#